data_AF-A0A2U3P5X8-F1
#
_entry.id   AF-A0A2U3P5X8-F1
#
_cell.length_a   1.000
_cell.length_b   1.000
_cell.length_c   1.000
_cell.angle_alpha   90.00
_cell.angle_beta   90.00
_cell.angle_gamma   90.00
#
_symmetry.space_group_name_H-M   'P 1'
#
loop_
_entity.id
_entity.type
_entity.pdbx_description
1 polymer ?
#
loop_
_entity_poly.entity_id
_entity_poly.type
_entity_poly.pdbx_seq_one_letter_code
_entity_poly.pdbx_strand_id
1 'polypeptide(L)'
;VTLAPDRRRALPPQRPASERPVSGSAPDPDQPVEFWPTSAIRAALQAGDIETWKRIASALKRDPFGRTARQVEEVLEGARPFGIAKALWEVLERARVHLEANERAEVARHVGLLIERSGLNQQEFAARIGVAAEDLASYLDGSVSPSASLMIRIRRLSDRFVKARAPRPADSN
;
A
#
# COMPACT_ATOMS: atom_id res chain seq x y z
N VAL A 1 28.70 -64.94 -25.95
CA VAL A 1 29.45 -63.83 -26.61
C VAL A 1 28.58 -63.35 -27.75
N THR A 2 27.84 -62.26 -27.54
CA THR A 2 26.83 -61.74 -28.48
C THR A 2 27.06 -60.24 -28.61
N LEU A 3 27.43 -59.83 -29.83
CA LEU A 3 27.63 -58.44 -30.25
C LEU A 3 26.27 -57.76 -30.41
N ALA A 4 26.07 -56.63 -29.74
CA ALA A 4 24.99 -55.68 -30.01
C ALA A 4 25.62 -54.33 -30.41
N PRO A 5 25.10 -53.65 -31.45
CA PRO A 5 25.74 -52.46 -32.00
C PRO A 5 25.41 -51.20 -31.21
N ASP A 6 26.44 -50.42 -30.97
CA ASP A 6 26.41 -49.07 -30.42
C ASP A 6 25.71 -48.10 -31.40
N ARG A 7 24.51 -47.64 -31.04
CA ARG A 7 23.84 -46.55 -31.75
C ARG A 7 24.33 -45.22 -31.19
N ARG A 8 25.32 -44.62 -31.86
CA ARG A 8 25.68 -43.21 -31.69
C ARG A 8 24.44 -42.33 -31.91
N ARG A 9 23.90 -41.78 -30.82
CA ARG A 9 22.86 -40.77 -30.86
C ARG A 9 23.55 -39.43 -31.17
N ALA A 10 23.41 -38.97 -32.40
CA ALA A 10 23.87 -37.65 -32.81
C ALA A 10 23.19 -36.57 -31.96
N LEU A 11 24.00 -35.73 -31.29
CA LEU A 11 23.55 -34.51 -30.64
C LEU A 11 22.96 -33.57 -31.71
N PRO A 12 21.78 -32.97 -31.50
CA PRO A 12 21.29 -31.92 -32.38
C PRO A 12 22.26 -30.72 -32.34
N PRO A 13 22.45 -30.00 -33.44
CA PRO A 13 23.37 -28.86 -33.48
C PRO A 13 22.90 -27.81 -32.48
N GLN A 14 23.79 -27.48 -31.54
CA GLN A 14 23.59 -26.35 -30.63
C GLN A 14 23.47 -25.08 -31.48
N ARG A 15 22.26 -24.54 -31.56
CA ARG A 15 22.06 -23.15 -31.98
C ARG A 15 22.87 -22.29 -31.02
N PRO A 16 23.69 -21.34 -31.50
CA PRO A 16 24.38 -20.45 -30.59
C PRO A 16 23.31 -19.78 -29.74
N ALA A 17 23.47 -19.94 -28.42
CA ALA A 17 22.72 -19.18 -27.44
C ALA A 17 22.80 -17.73 -27.88
N SER A 18 21.67 -17.16 -28.31
CA SER A 18 21.59 -15.74 -28.58
C SER A 18 21.93 -15.06 -27.28
N GLU A 19 23.17 -14.58 -27.18
CA GLU A 19 23.61 -13.61 -26.19
C GLU A 19 22.56 -12.51 -26.21
N ARG A 20 21.67 -12.51 -25.21
CA ARG A 20 20.83 -11.35 -24.97
C ARG A 20 21.82 -10.24 -24.64
N PRO A 21 21.88 -9.17 -25.44
CA PRO A 21 22.68 -8.04 -25.03
C PRO A 21 22.03 -7.52 -23.76
N VAL A 22 22.74 -7.60 -22.63
CA VAL A 22 22.42 -6.86 -21.40
C VAL A 22 22.84 -5.40 -21.58
N SER A 23 22.60 -4.85 -22.77
CA SER A 23 22.84 -3.46 -23.11
C SER A 23 21.54 -2.72 -22.85
N GLY A 24 21.63 -1.67 -22.03
CA GLY A 24 20.49 -0.85 -21.60
C GLY A 24 19.65 -0.38 -22.77
N SER A 25 18.60 -1.13 -23.07
CA SER A 25 17.53 -0.69 -23.95
C SER A 25 16.95 0.56 -23.28
N ALA A 26 16.92 1.67 -24.02
CA ALA A 26 16.14 2.82 -23.61
C ALA A 26 14.74 2.30 -23.22
N PRO A 27 14.18 2.76 -22.09
CA PRO A 27 12.83 2.37 -21.72
C PRO A 27 11.91 2.66 -22.89
N ASP A 28 11.08 1.69 -23.27
CA ASP A 28 10.00 1.94 -24.20
C ASP A 28 9.13 3.04 -23.58
N PRO A 29 9.01 4.23 -24.21
CA PRO A 29 8.27 5.35 -23.64
C PRO A 29 6.77 5.04 -23.48
N ASP A 30 6.26 3.98 -24.10
CA ASP A 30 4.88 3.51 -23.96
C ASP A 30 4.71 2.42 -22.88
N GLN A 31 5.81 1.94 -22.30
CA GLN A 31 5.75 0.99 -21.19
C GLN A 31 5.16 1.66 -19.94
N PRO A 32 4.27 1.00 -19.17
CA PRO A 32 3.78 1.54 -17.91
C PRO A 32 4.92 1.82 -16.93
N VAL A 33 4.86 2.95 -16.22
CA VAL A 33 5.91 3.47 -15.34
C VAL A 33 6.28 2.48 -14.23
N GLU A 34 5.36 1.60 -13.85
CA GLU A 34 5.54 0.55 -12.84
C GLU A 34 6.63 -0.47 -13.22
N PHE A 35 6.93 -0.58 -14.51
CA PHE A 35 7.94 -1.50 -15.05
C PHE A 35 9.26 -0.80 -15.39
N TRP A 36 9.34 0.53 -15.23
CA TRP A 36 10.54 1.27 -15.55
C TRP A 36 11.68 0.95 -14.58
N PRO A 37 12.93 0.81 -15.06
CA PRO A 37 14.10 0.75 -14.18
C PRO A 37 14.38 2.12 -13.54
N THR A 38 15.12 2.16 -12.43
CA THR A 38 15.48 3.43 -11.76
C THR A 38 16.22 4.39 -12.69
N SER A 39 17.05 3.87 -13.61
CA SER A 39 17.73 4.68 -14.62
C SER A 39 16.78 5.40 -15.58
N ALA A 40 15.65 4.77 -15.94
CA ALA A 40 14.61 5.37 -16.78
C ALA A 40 13.89 6.51 -16.03
N ILE A 41 13.58 6.30 -14.75
CA ILE A 41 13.03 7.36 -13.89
C ILE A 41 13.99 8.55 -13.81
N ARG A 42 15.30 8.28 -13.62
CA ARG A 42 16.33 9.33 -13.61
C ARG A 42 16.38 10.11 -14.92
N ALA A 43 16.37 9.42 -16.06
CA ALA A 43 16.38 10.06 -17.37
C ALA A 43 15.13 10.92 -17.60
N ALA A 44 13.95 10.41 -17.22
CA ALA A 44 12.69 11.12 -17.32
C ALA A 44 12.64 12.38 -16.43
N LEU A 45 13.28 12.36 -15.26
CA LEU A 45 13.37 13.53 -14.39
C LEU A 45 14.34 14.59 -14.93
N GLN A 46 15.37 14.19 -15.68
CA GLN A 46 16.37 15.11 -16.25
C GLN A 46 15.91 15.74 -17.58
N ALA A 47 15.24 14.97 -18.44
CA ALA A 47 14.95 15.38 -19.81
C ALA A 47 13.54 14.98 -20.30
N GLY A 48 12.68 14.48 -19.41
CA GLY A 48 11.31 14.09 -19.76
C GLY A 48 10.42 15.27 -20.11
N ASP A 49 9.27 14.95 -20.70
CA ASP A 49 8.21 15.91 -21.01
C ASP A 49 7.09 15.90 -19.96
N ILE A 50 6.15 16.83 -20.09
CA ILE A 50 5.04 16.98 -19.15
C ILE A 50 4.14 15.75 -19.09
N GLU A 51 3.96 15.03 -20.21
CA GLU A 51 3.13 13.83 -20.25
C GLU A 51 3.78 12.66 -19.50
N THR A 52 5.10 12.50 -19.61
CA THR A 52 5.86 11.55 -18.82
C THR A 52 5.78 11.88 -17.33
N TRP A 53 5.92 13.15 -16.96
CA TRP A 53 5.82 13.57 -15.56
C TRP A 53 4.42 13.37 -14.98
N LYS A 54 3.36 13.59 -15.78
CA LYS A 54 1.98 13.27 -15.40
C LYS A 54 1.80 11.77 -15.14
N ARG A 55 2.40 10.90 -15.97
CA ARG A 55 2.35 9.45 -15.77
C ARG A 55 3.03 9.03 -14.45
N ILE A 56 4.21 9.58 -14.17
CA ILE A 56 4.91 9.36 -12.90
C ILE A 56 4.04 9.86 -11.73
N ALA A 57 3.53 11.08 -11.80
CA ALA A 57 2.67 11.65 -10.76
C ALA A 57 1.41 10.80 -10.51
N SER A 58 0.79 10.27 -11.56
CA SER A 58 -0.37 9.36 -11.44
C SER A 58 0.00 8.05 -10.76
N ALA A 59 1.16 7.48 -11.08
CA ALA A 59 1.67 6.28 -10.41
C ALA A 59 1.94 6.54 -8.92
N LEU A 60 2.55 7.67 -8.57
CA LEU A 60 2.82 8.07 -7.18
C LEU A 60 1.53 8.28 -6.38
N LYS A 61 0.50 8.89 -6.97
CA LYS A 61 -0.81 9.07 -6.33
C LYS A 61 -1.53 7.74 -6.11
N ARG A 62 -1.33 6.76 -6.98
CA ARG A 62 -1.96 5.44 -6.90
C ARG A 62 -1.33 4.56 -5.83
N ASP A 63 -0.01 4.61 -5.70
CA ASP A 63 0.74 3.82 -4.72
C ASP A 63 1.93 4.62 -4.12
N PRO A 64 1.67 5.44 -3.07
CA PRO A 64 2.68 6.32 -2.46
C PRO A 64 3.81 5.60 -1.71
N PHE A 65 3.67 4.30 -1.47
CA PHE A 65 4.69 3.45 -0.85
C PHE A 65 5.24 2.38 -1.81
N GLY A 66 4.75 2.40 -3.05
CA GLY A 66 5.08 1.44 -4.09
C GLY A 66 6.47 1.60 -4.69
N ARG A 67 6.74 0.73 -5.65
CA ARG A 67 8.04 0.65 -6.33
C ARG A 67 8.45 1.98 -6.97
N THR A 68 7.55 2.63 -7.71
CA THR A 68 7.84 3.90 -8.39
C THR A 68 8.16 5.01 -7.39
N ALA A 69 7.47 5.05 -6.24
CA ALA A 69 7.78 6.01 -5.18
C ALA A 69 9.20 5.79 -4.63
N ARG A 70 9.59 4.55 -4.35
CA ARG A 70 10.96 4.21 -3.91
C ARG A 70 12.03 4.60 -4.93
N GLN A 71 11.76 4.36 -6.21
CA GLN A 71 12.68 4.74 -7.29
C GLN A 71 12.83 6.26 -7.41
N VAL A 72 11.73 7.00 -7.24
CA VAL A 72 11.78 8.47 -7.23
C VAL A 72 12.57 8.97 -6.02
N GLU A 73 12.33 8.43 -4.82
CA GLU A 73 13.12 8.75 -3.62
C GLU A 73 14.62 8.51 -3.84
N GLU A 74 14.99 7.32 -4.35
CA GLU A 74 16.38 6.96 -4.65
C GLU A 74 17.04 7.92 -5.65
N VAL A 75 16.30 8.38 -6.66
CA VAL A 75 16.83 9.36 -7.62
C VAL A 75 17.03 10.72 -6.97
N LEU A 76 16.18 11.09 -6.00
CA LEU A 76 16.21 12.38 -5.32
C LEU A 76 17.23 12.45 -4.17
N GLU A 77 17.56 11.35 -3.50
CA GLU A 77 18.54 11.32 -2.39
C GLU A 77 19.92 11.88 -2.78
N GLY A 78 20.31 11.79 -4.05
CA GLY A 78 21.61 12.24 -4.55
C GLY A 78 21.66 13.65 -5.17
N ALA A 79 20.55 14.38 -5.22
CA ALA A 79 20.47 15.69 -5.88
C ALA A 79 19.68 16.69 -5.04
N ARG A 80 20.09 17.97 -5.01
CA ARG A 80 19.20 19.02 -4.47
C ARG A 80 17.94 19.04 -5.33
N PRO A 81 16.73 18.85 -4.79
CA PRO A 81 15.52 18.84 -5.60
C PRO A 81 15.30 20.22 -6.24
N PHE A 82 15.46 20.32 -7.56
CA PHE A 82 15.11 21.52 -8.34
C PHE A 82 14.11 21.17 -9.44
N GLY A 83 13.29 22.14 -9.84
CA GLY A 83 12.32 21.96 -10.93
C GLY A 83 11.33 20.82 -10.68
N ILE A 84 11.17 19.94 -11.67
CA ILE A 84 10.18 18.86 -11.65
C ILE A 84 10.43 17.83 -10.53
N ALA A 85 11.69 17.57 -10.20
CA ALA A 85 12.07 16.67 -9.11
C ALA A 85 11.44 17.10 -7.77
N LYS A 86 11.49 18.41 -7.46
CA LYS A 86 10.82 18.97 -6.28
C LYS A 86 9.30 18.81 -6.37
N ALA A 87 8.70 19.11 -7.53
CA ALA A 87 7.26 19.00 -7.69
C ALA A 87 6.74 17.56 -7.52
N LEU A 88 7.47 16.56 -8.02
CA LEU A 88 7.11 15.14 -7.84
C LEU A 88 7.31 14.67 -6.40
N TRP A 89 8.31 15.19 -5.69
CA TRP A 89 8.45 14.96 -4.25
C TRP A 89 7.25 15.52 -3.47
N GLU A 90 6.81 16.75 -3.76
CA GLU A 90 5.62 17.35 -3.15
C GLU A 90 4.34 16.57 -3.46
N VAL A 91 4.22 16.02 -4.68
CA VAL A 91 3.12 15.13 -5.05
C VAL A 91 3.14 13.85 -4.20
N LEU A 92 4.32 13.24 -4.01
CA LEU A 92 4.48 12.04 -3.20
C LEU A 92 4.11 12.29 -1.73
N GLU A 93 4.65 13.34 -1.12
CA GLU A 93 4.35 13.68 0.26
C GLU A 93 2.87 14.01 0.46
N ARG A 94 2.28 14.77 -0.46
CA ARG A 94 0.84 15.04 -0.42
C ARG A 94 0.03 13.77 -0.55
N ALA A 95 0.41 12.84 -1.42
CA ALA A 95 -0.29 11.57 -1.59
C ALA A 95 -0.23 10.71 -0.32
N ARG A 96 0.90 10.70 0.40
CA ARG A 96 1.05 10.02 1.70
C ARG A 96 0.15 10.61 2.77
N VAL A 97 0.12 11.94 2.90
CA VAL A 97 -0.78 12.63 3.85
C VAL A 97 -2.25 12.31 3.54
N HIS A 98 -2.63 12.28 2.27
CA HIS A 98 -4.02 11.93 1.89
C HIS A 98 -4.34 10.47 2.19
N LEU A 99 -3.40 9.55 1.92
CA LEU A 99 -3.57 8.14 2.24
C LEU A 99 -3.76 7.95 3.75
N GLU A 100 -2.89 8.55 4.56
CA GLU A 100 -2.98 8.46 6.02
C GLU A 100 -4.32 9.05 6.53
N ALA A 101 -4.76 10.20 6.00
CA ALA A 101 -6.05 10.78 6.36
C ALA A 101 -7.23 9.85 6.01
N ASN A 102 -7.18 9.18 4.85
CA ASN A 102 -8.19 8.20 4.45
C ASN A 102 -8.20 6.98 5.37
N GLU A 103 -7.03 6.48 5.77
CA GLU A 103 -6.89 5.37 6.72
C GLU A 103 -7.47 5.74 8.08
N ARG A 104 -7.17 6.94 8.60
CA ARG A 104 -7.77 7.43 9.86
C ARG A 104 -9.29 7.55 9.76
N ALA A 105 -9.82 8.03 8.62
CA ALA A 105 -11.26 8.11 8.39
C ALA A 105 -11.92 6.72 8.31
N GLU A 106 -11.22 5.70 7.79
CA GLU A 106 -11.70 4.32 7.84
C GLU A 106 -11.74 3.76 9.26
N VAL A 107 -10.71 4.02 10.05
CA VAL A 107 -10.68 3.64 11.47
C VAL A 107 -11.81 4.31 12.23
N ALA A 108 -12.05 5.61 12.00
CA ALA A 108 -13.14 6.36 12.60
C ALA A 108 -14.51 5.73 12.30
N ARG A 109 -14.77 5.38 11.03
CA ARG A 109 -15.98 4.66 10.61
C ARG A 109 -16.12 3.31 11.34
N HIS A 110 -15.02 2.57 11.48
CA HIS A 110 -15.02 1.28 12.17
C HIS A 110 -15.35 1.43 13.67
N VAL A 111 -14.79 2.44 14.34
CA VAL A 111 -15.10 2.76 15.74
C VAL A 111 -16.57 3.13 15.88
N GLY A 112 -17.10 3.99 15.01
CA GLY A 112 -18.53 4.36 14.99
C GLY A 112 -19.45 3.14 14.89
N LEU A 113 -19.19 2.23 13.95
CA LEU A 113 -19.95 0.99 13.79
C LEU A 113 -19.93 0.11 15.06
N LEU A 114 -18.78 0.01 15.74
CA LEU A 114 -18.66 -0.78 16.96
C LEU A 114 -19.45 -0.17 18.12
N ILE A 115 -19.53 1.16 18.21
CA ILE A 115 -20.35 1.86 19.20
C ILE A 115 -21.83 1.62 18.90
N GLU A 116 -22.28 1.88 17.68
CA GLU A 116 -23.67 1.68 17.25
C GLU A 116 -24.14 0.25 17.55
N ARG A 117 -23.33 -0.74 17.17
CA ARG A 117 -23.62 -2.16 17.41
C ARG A 117 -23.67 -2.53 18.89
N SER A 118 -22.92 -1.83 19.74
CA SER A 118 -22.97 -2.05 21.20
C SER A 118 -24.25 -1.52 21.85
N GLY A 119 -24.91 -0.54 21.22
CA GLY A 119 -26.07 0.16 21.77
C GLY A 119 -25.75 1.11 22.93
N LEU A 120 -24.47 1.32 23.25
CA LEU A 120 -24.03 2.29 24.25
C LEU A 120 -23.99 3.69 23.64
N ASN A 121 -24.28 4.71 24.46
CA ASN A 121 -23.95 6.09 24.09
C ASN A 121 -22.42 6.31 24.15
N GLN A 122 -21.94 7.37 23.50
CA GLN A 122 -20.51 7.64 23.37
C GLN A 122 -19.81 7.86 24.73
N GLN A 123 -20.44 8.55 25.68
CA GLN A 123 -19.85 8.80 27.00
C GLN A 123 -19.63 7.49 27.79
N GLU A 124 -20.64 6.63 27.81
CA GLU A 124 -20.55 5.32 28.43
C GLU A 124 -19.54 4.41 27.74
N PHE A 125 -19.47 4.49 26.41
CA PHE A 125 -18.51 3.72 25.64
C PHE A 125 -17.07 4.14 25.96
N ALA A 126 -16.79 5.45 25.99
CA ALA A 126 -15.50 6.03 26.36
C ALA A 126 -15.05 5.56 27.75
N ALA A 127 -15.94 5.70 28.75
CA ALA A 127 -15.67 5.26 30.12
C ALA A 127 -15.33 3.76 30.20
N ARG A 128 -16.03 2.90 29.44
CA ARG A 128 -15.81 1.44 29.45
C ARG A 128 -14.55 0.99 28.71
N ILE A 129 -14.07 1.77 27.74
CA ILE A 129 -12.77 1.51 27.10
C ILE A 129 -11.62 2.22 27.83
N GLY A 130 -11.92 3.08 28.82
CA GLY A 130 -10.94 3.75 29.67
C GLY A 130 -10.25 4.93 28.99
N VAL A 131 -10.99 5.71 28.21
CA VAL A 131 -10.51 6.95 27.57
C VAL A 131 -11.44 8.11 27.92
N ALA A 132 -10.95 9.34 27.77
CA ALA A 132 -11.77 10.52 27.97
C ALA A 132 -12.76 10.71 26.79
N ALA A 133 -13.83 11.49 26.99
CA ALA A 133 -14.85 11.66 25.95
C ALA A 133 -14.29 12.43 24.74
N GLU A 134 -13.39 13.37 24.99
CA GLU A 134 -12.61 14.13 24.01
C GLU A 134 -11.66 13.26 23.18
N ASP A 135 -11.05 12.24 23.78
CA ASP A 135 -10.21 11.28 23.06
C ASP A 135 -11.09 10.44 22.12
N LEU A 136 -12.25 9.97 22.61
CA LEU A 136 -13.20 9.24 21.77
C LEU A 136 -13.71 10.10 20.61
N ALA A 137 -14.00 11.38 20.86
CA ALA A 137 -14.40 12.32 19.81
C ALA A 137 -13.30 12.47 18.74
N SER A 138 -12.04 12.61 19.16
CA SER A 138 -10.88 12.69 18.26
C SER A 138 -10.67 11.43 17.40
N TYR A 139 -11.12 10.27 17.89
CA TYR A 139 -11.12 9.03 17.11
C TYR A 139 -12.27 8.98 16.12
N LEU A 140 -13.44 9.54 16.47
CA LEU A 140 -14.63 9.54 15.63
C LEU A 140 -14.57 10.57 14.51
N ASP A 141 -13.89 11.70 14.72
CA ASP A 141 -13.65 12.69 13.67
C ASP A 141 -12.43 12.34 12.78
N GLY A 142 -11.63 11.34 13.17
CA GLY A 142 -10.47 10.86 12.41
C GLY A 142 -9.21 11.71 12.56
N SER A 143 -9.20 12.69 13.47
CA SER A 143 -8.00 13.49 13.76
C SER A 143 -6.87 12.61 14.29
N VAL A 144 -7.21 11.64 15.13
CA VAL A 144 -6.28 10.67 15.74
C VAL A 144 -6.78 9.25 15.52
N SER A 145 -5.89 8.31 15.24
CA SER A 145 -6.23 6.88 15.26
C SER A 145 -5.99 6.27 16.64
N PRO A 146 -6.93 5.48 17.18
CA PRO A 146 -6.69 4.63 18.34
C PRO A 146 -5.48 3.72 18.12
N SER A 147 -4.76 3.41 19.20
CA SER A 147 -3.72 2.38 19.15
C SER A 147 -4.32 1.00 18.82
N ALA A 148 -3.51 0.09 18.27
CA ALA A 148 -3.96 -1.26 17.94
C ALA A 148 -4.51 -2.02 19.17
N SER A 149 -3.91 -1.83 20.35
CA SER A 149 -4.39 -2.43 21.59
C SER A 149 -5.74 -1.87 22.04
N LEU A 150 -5.98 -0.56 21.81
CA LEU A 150 -7.27 0.07 22.08
C LEU A 150 -8.35 -0.42 21.10
N MET A 151 -8.03 -0.59 19.81
CA MET A 151 -8.96 -1.17 18.83
C MET A 151 -9.45 -2.56 19.23
N ILE A 152 -8.55 -3.41 19.76
CA ILE A 152 -8.92 -4.73 20.29
C ILE A 152 -9.89 -4.60 21.47
N ARG A 153 -9.68 -3.62 22.36
CA ARG A 153 -10.56 -3.37 23.51
C ARG A 153 -11.95 -2.88 23.07
N ILE A 154 -12.01 -1.93 22.13
CA ILE A 154 -13.25 -1.42 21.53
C ILE A 154 -14.05 -2.57 20.92
N ARG A 155 -13.42 -3.43 20.09
CA ARG A 155 -14.08 -4.59 19.48
C ARG A 155 -14.62 -5.57 20.53
N ARG A 156 -13.81 -5.94 21.53
CA ARG A 156 -14.23 -6.84 22.61
C ARG A 156 -15.38 -6.26 23.43
N LEU A 157 -15.37 -4.96 23.72
CA LEU A 157 -16.46 -4.30 24.41
C LEU A 157 -17.76 -4.43 23.60
N SER A 158 -17.71 -4.06 22.32
CA SER A 158 -18.86 -4.15 21.42
C SER A 158 -19.41 -5.58 21.34
N ASP A 159 -18.55 -6.59 21.13
CA ASP A 159 -18.97 -7.99 21.06
C ASP A 159 -19.64 -8.49 22.35
N ARG A 160 -19.19 -8.04 23.53
CA ARG A 160 -19.82 -8.41 24.81
C ARG A 160 -21.25 -7.90 24.91
N PHE A 161 -21.51 -6.67 24.49
CA PHE A 161 -22.86 -6.09 24.53
C PHE A 161 -23.79 -6.72 23.50
N VAL A 162 -23.28 -7.05 22.31
CA VAL A 162 -24.03 -7.82 21.32
C VAL A 162 -24.46 -9.18 21.88
N LYS A 163 -23.54 -9.91 22.51
CA LYS A 163 -23.84 -11.22 23.13
C LYS A 163 -24.84 -11.10 24.28
N ALA A 164 -24.71 -10.08 25.12
CA ALA A 164 -25.62 -9.86 26.24
C ALA A 164 -27.06 -9.53 25.79
N ARG A 165 -27.22 -8.96 24.58
CA ARG A 165 -28.52 -8.64 23.99
C ARG A 165 -29.13 -9.79 23.18
N ALA A 166 -28.35 -10.80 22.80
CA ALA A 166 -28.86 -11.95 22.07
C ALA A 166 -29.83 -12.75 22.97
N PRO A 167 -31.01 -13.15 22.46
CA PRO A 167 -31.95 -13.96 23.23
C PRO A 167 -31.27 -15.28 23.62
N ARG A 168 -31.35 -15.64 24.91
CA ARG A 168 -30.87 -16.93 25.41
C ARG A 168 -31.63 -18.03 24.65
N PRO A 169 -30.95 -19.01 24.01
CA PRO A 169 -31.67 -20.11 23.37
C PRO A 169 -32.53 -20.76 24.45
N ALA A 170 -33.83 -20.86 24.19
CA ALA A 170 -34.76 -21.51 25.08
C ALA A 170 -34.25 -22.93 25.32
N ASP A 171 -33.91 -23.23 26.58
CA ASP A 171 -33.56 -24.58 27.02
C ASP A 171 -34.70 -25.51 26.59
N SER A 172 -34.44 -26.30 25.55
CA SER A 172 -35.35 -27.34 25.07
C SER A 172 -35.17 -28.51 26.02
N ASN A 173 -36.16 -28.67 26.89
CA ASN A 173 -36.31 -29.73 27.86
C ASN A 173 -36.58 -31.08 27.19
#